data_AF-A0A2M9KUN7-F1
#
_entry.id   AF-A0A2M9KUN7-F1
#
_cell.length_a   1.000
_cell.length_b   1.000
_cell.length_c   1.000
_cell.angle_alpha   90.00
_cell.angle_beta   90.00
_cell.angle_gamma   90.00
#
_symmetry.space_group_name_H-M   'P 1'
#
loop_
_entity.id
_entity.type
_entity.pdbx_description
1 polymer ?
#
loop_
_entity_poly.entity_id
_entity_poly.type
_entity_poly.pdbx_seq_one_letter_code
_entity_poly.pdbx_strand_id
1 'polypeptide(L)'
;MRQTGRAGRGRQLAAAVAVTGVLWGWTAGPALAVDSIRAQQWHLDAMHAEEMWRTSTGSGVTVAVIDSGVKADAPDLAGQLVAGTDFSTKPGGELSPSDGHGTEMASTIAGTGKGLGGKGAYGLAPGAKILPIKIDMEGGLGSDSRGMAQVAQAITYAVDHNAKIVNMSLGMAAASVQPADVDKLKAAVDHAAAKGVLLFAAVGNTGDTDNRLEYPASMSGVVGVAATDQDGKVTAESEHGPQVALAAPGQDLYEACTGSSGYCKGHGTSGATALVSASAALIWSAHPDWSGNQVLRVLINTASNPQQRSDYLGYGTVRPRIALTDPGDPGPANVSPLPAAASPAPGKTGKSAEAAQPSGAASAPADSGPGQDPATQPSAAPEKSSNVVPLAIGGAVAVVVLLVVVVLIVRRNRGASAAPVPPPPLPLPGQQPPYGQAPPPPPYGQQSQQPYGQQPPYAQQPPYGQQPPYGQQPYGQQPPPGGNPYAG
;
A
#
# COMPACT_ATOMS: atom_id res chain seq x y z
N MET A 1 -5.77 -99.66 -16.94
CA MET A 1 -6.25 -99.69 -15.54
C MET A 1 -5.57 -98.58 -14.75
N ARG A 2 -6.04 -98.35 -13.51
CA ARG A 2 -5.64 -97.32 -12.53
C ARG A 2 -4.14 -97.13 -12.27
N GLN A 3 -3.81 -95.86 -11.95
CA GLN A 3 -2.92 -95.35 -10.89
C GLN A 3 -1.40 -95.63 -10.86
N THR A 4 -0.67 -94.55 -10.51
CA THR A 4 0.67 -94.46 -9.87
C THR A 4 1.88 -95.03 -10.63
N GLY A 5 3.06 -94.40 -10.63
CA GLY A 5 3.44 -93.09 -10.07
C GLY A 5 4.96 -92.96 -9.85
N ARG A 6 5.38 -91.81 -9.30
CA ARG A 6 6.72 -91.52 -8.71
C ARG A 6 7.89 -91.23 -9.67
N ALA A 7 8.21 -89.94 -9.73
CA ALA A 7 9.37 -89.25 -10.34
C ALA A 7 10.78 -89.86 -10.12
N GLY A 8 11.75 -89.48 -10.98
CA GLY A 8 13.17 -89.72 -10.73
C GLY A 8 14.23 -89.13 -11.70
N ARG A 9 14.73 -87.92 -11.36
CA ARG A 9 16.10 -87.37 -11.63
C ARG A 9 16.47 -86.80 -13.03
N GLY A 10 17.31 -85.76 -12.98
CA GLY A 10 17.83 -84.92 -14.09
C GLY A 10 17.64 -83.42 -13.76
N ARG A 11 18.49 -82.71 -12.98
CA ARG A 11 19.90 -82.33 -13.24
C ARG A 11 20.06 -81.83 -14.69
N GLN A 12 20.44 -80.58 -15.03
CA GLN A 12 21.12 -79.47 -14.30
C GLN A 12 20.55 -78.11 -14.83
N LEU A 13 20.92 -76.86 -14.44
CA LEU A 13 21.82 -76.23 -13.44
C LEU A 13 21.37 -74.74 -13.25
N ALA A 14 22.05 -73.96 -12.39
CA ALA A 14 21.99 -72.48 -12.24
C ALA A 14 20.65 -71.86 -11.77
N ALA A 15 20.60 -70.66 -11.17
CA ALA A 15 21.54 -69.92 -10.31
C ALA A 15 20.71 -68.87 -9.54
N ALA A 16 21.18 -68.40 -8.37
CA ALA A 16 20.35 -67.59 -7.48
C ALA A 16 20.09 -66.15 -7.97
N VAL A 17 18.83 -65.73 -7.94
CA VAL A 17 18.45 -64.34 -7.63
C VAL A 17 17.51 -64.39 -6.43
N ALA A 18 18.05 -64.12 -5.24
CA ALA A 18 17.24 -63.98 -4.04
C ALA A 18 16.63 -62.57 -4.01
N VAL A 19 15.31 -62.46 -4.11
CA VAL A 19 14.61 -61.18 -3.94
C VAL A 19 14.54 -60.87 -2.45
N THR A 20 15.60 -60.26 -1.91
CA THR A 20 15.57 -59.60 -0.61
C THR A 20 14.70 -58.36 -0.70
N GLY A 21 13.41 -58.53 -0.42
CA GLY A 21 12.45 -57.44 -0.29
C GLY A 21 12.78 -56.55 0.91
N VAL A 22 13.76 -55.65 0.76
CA VAL A 22 14.05 -54.63 1.76
C VAL A 22 12.91 -53.64 1.76
N LEU A 23 12.02 -53.76 2.74
CA LEU A 23 11.03 -52.76 3.10
C LEU A 23 11.76 -51.51 3.61
N TRP A 24 12.26 -50.69 2.68
CA TRP A 24 12.40 -49.26 2.90
C TRP A 24 10.97 -48.72 3.04
N GLY A 25 10.43 -48.85 4.25
CA GLY A 25 9.25 -48.12 4.64
C GLY A 25 9.50 -46.66 4.35
N TRP A 26 8.55 -46.00 3.68
CA TRP A 26 8.58 -44.55 3.54
C TRP A 26 8.36 -43.96 4.93
N THR A 27 9.44 -43.84 5.70
CA THR A 27 9.54 -42.78 6.69
C THR A 27 9.40 -41.49 5.92
N ALA A 28 8.17 -40.99 5.84
CA ALA A 28 7.97 -39.56 5.76
C ALA A 28 8.82 -39.00 6.90
N GLY A 29 9.93 -38.34 6.56
CA GLY A 29 10.63 -37.52 7.53
C GLY A 29 9.61 -36.57 8.15
N PRO A 30 9.76 -36.17 9.43
CA PRO A 30 8.83 -35.23 10.04
C PRO A 30 8.69 -34.07 9.07
N ALA A 31 7.47 -33.86 8.56
CA ALA A 31 7.22 -32.84 7.55
C ALA A 31 7.68 -31.53 8.18
N LEU A 32 8.80 -30.99 7.67
CA LEU A 32 9.43 -29.80 8.25
C LEU A 32 8.33 -28.78 8.38
N ALA A 33 8.07 -28.37 9.62
CA ALA A 33 6.94 -27.51 9.89
C ALA A 33 7.12 -26.29 9.00
N VAL A 34 6.17 -26.09 8.08
CA VAL A 34 6.06 -24.79 7.42
C VAL A 34 5.63 -23.86 8.54
N ASP A 35 6.64 -23.19 9.10
CA ASP A 35 6.46 -22.14 10.08
C ASP A 35 5.46 -21.15 9.47
N SER A 36 4.42 -20.84 10.24
CA SER A 36 3.31 -20.04 9.73
C SER A 36 3.84 -18.71 9.20
N ILE A 37 3.16 -18.13 8.21
CA ILE A 37 3.54 -16.80 7.72
C ILE A 37 3.50 -15.80 8.88
N ARG A 38 2.52 -15.94 9.79
CA ARG A 38 2.50 -15.30 11.11
C ARG A 38 3.81 -15.37 11.91
N ALA A 39 4.52 -16.51 11.93
CA ALA A 39 5.79 -16.66 12.65
C ALA A 39 6.97 -15.95 11.96
N GLN A 40 6.79 -15.46 10.73
CA GLN A 40 7.75 -14.62 10.00
C GLN A 40 7.37 -13.12 10.10
N GLN A 41 6.17 -12.79 10.62
CA GLN A 41 5.68 -11.41 10.79
C GLN A 41 6.25 -10.74 12.06
N TRP A 42 7.58 -10.57 12.10
CA TRP A 42 8.34 -9.98 13.22
C TRP A 42 7.74 -8.66 13.75
N HIS A 43 7.15 -7.86 12.85
CA HIS A 43 6.55 -6.56 13.17
C HIS A 43 5.32 -6.68 14.07
N LEU A 44 4.54 -7.76 13.95
CA LEU A 44 3.42 -8.04 14.84
C LEU A 44 3.89 -8.43 16.25
N ASP A 45 5.03 -9.11 16.35
CA ASP A 45 5.64 -9.46 17.64
C ASP A 45 6.23 -8.20 18.31
N ALA A 46 6.98 -7.38 17.57
CA ALA A 46 7.52 -6.11 18.04
C ALA A 46 6.43 -5.10 18.46
N MET A 47 5.26 -5.13 17.81
CA MET A 47 4.08 -4.35 18.21
C MET A 47 3.25 -4.99 19.35
N HIS A 48 3.48 -6.28 19.66
CA HIS A 48 2.70 -7.12 20.57
C HIS A 48 1.23 -7.28 20.15
N ALA A 49 0.98 -7.64 18.88
CA ALA A 49 -0.35 -7.76 18.30
C ALA A 49 -1.29 -8.70 19.07
N GLU A 50 -0.78 -9.83 19.57
CA GLU A 50 -1.57 -10.81 20.34
C GLU A 50 -1.99 -10.35 21.74
N GLU A 51 -1.36 -9.30 22.28
CA GLU A 51 -1.85 -8.59 23.47
C GLU A 51 -2.98 -7.63 23.07
N MET A 52 -2.76 -6.83 22.02
CA MET A 52 -3.71 -5.83 21.54
C MET A 52 -5.03 -6.43 21.06
N TRP A 53 -5.01 -7.57 20.36
CA TRP A 53 -6.19 -8.27 19.85
C TRP A 53 -7.16 -8.76 20.94
N ARG A 54 -6.75 -8.76 22.21
CA ARG A 54 -7.62 -9.04 23.37
C ARG A 54 -8.47 -7.82 23.78
N THR A 55 -8.03 -6.62 23.40
CA THR A 55 -8.69 -5.33 23.67
C THR A 55 -9.42 -4.82 22.42
N SER A 56 -8.77 -4.89 21.25
CA SER A 56 -9.31 -4.41 19.98
C SER A 56 -8.71 -5.15 18.79
N THR A 57 -9.53 -5.41 17.78
CA THR A 57 -9.10 -5.95 16.48
C THR A 57 -9.33 -4.97 15.32
N GLY A 58 -9.79 -3.73 15.59
CA GLY A 58 -10.24 -2.81 14.53
C GLY A 58 -11.68 -3.05 14.06
N SER A 59 -12.43 -3.90 14.75
CA SER A 59 -13.82 -4.23 14.44
C SER A 59 -14.72 -2.99 14.41
N GLY A 60 -15.55 -2.87 13.37
CA GLY A 60 -16.43 -1.72 13.12
C GLY A 60 -15.77 -0.54 12.42
N VAL A 61 -14.46 -0.61 12.12
CA VAL A 61 -13.74 0.44 11.38
C VAL A 61 -13.51 0.03 9.93
N THR A 62 -13.87 0.91 9.00
CA THR A 62 -13.54 0.77 7.57
C THR A 62 -12.31 1.61 7.24
N VAL A 63 -11.29 0.97 6.67
CA VAL A 63 -10.08 1.58 6.11
C VAL A 63 -10.18 1.50 4.59
N ALA A 64 -10.14 2.65 3.92
CA ALA A 64 -9.98 2.68 2.46
C ALA A 64 -8.52 2.43 2.09
N VAL A 65 -8.29 1.62 1.06
CA VAL A 65 -6.95 1.36 0.49
C VAL A 65 -6.97 1.88 -0.94
N ILE A 66 -6.35 3.05 -1.14
CA ILE A 66 -6.16 3.66 -2.47
C ILE A 66 -4.84 3.14 -3.02
N ASP A 67 -4.91 2.24 -4.00
CA ASP A 67 -3.74 1.44 -4.43
C ASP A 67 -4.00 0.76 -5.81
N SER A 68 -3.21 -0.26 -6.17
CA SER A 68 -3.34 -1.06 -7.40
C SER A 68 -4.57 -1.99 -7.48
N GLY A 69 -5.39 -2.02 -6.42
CA GLY A 69 -6.52 -2.95 -6.24
C GLY A 69 -6.18 -4.12 -5.30
N VAL A 70 -7.14 -5.00 -5.05
CA VAL A 70 -7.00 -6.09 -4.05
C VAL A 70 -7.46 -7.43 -4.63
N LYS A 71 -6.64 -8.49 -4.52
CA LYS A 71 -6.99 -9.83 -5.01
C LYS A 71 -8.23 -10.40 -4.31
N ALA A 72 -9.33 -10.51 -5.04
CA ALA A 72 -10.65 -10.97 -4.56
C ALA A 72 -10.62 -12.25 -3.71
N ASP A 73 -9.79 -13.22 -4.13
CA ASP A 73 -9.71 -14.59 -3.63
C ASP A 73 -8.51 -14.82 -2.69
N ALA A 74 -7.85 -13.77 -2.22
CA ALA A 74 -6.76 -13.87 -1.23
C ALA A 74 -7.29 -14.49 0.08
N PRO A 75 -6.84 -15.69 0.51
CA PRO A 75 -7.47 -16.43 1.61
C PRO A 75 -7.47 -15.69 2.96
N ASP A 76 -6.45 -14.89 3.22
CA ASP A 76 -6.36 -14.09 4.45
C ASP A 76 -7.29 -12.87 4.46
N LEU A 77 -7.76 -12.41 3.30
CA LEU A 77 -8.72 -11.30 3.19
C LEU A 77 -10.17 -11.80 3.11
N ALA A 78 -10.40 -13.10 3.27
CA ALA A 78 -11.73 -13.72 3.19
C ALA A 78 -12.72 -13.11 4.22
N GLY A 79 -13.66 -12.31 3.71
CA GLY A 79 -14.68 -11.60 4.49
C GLY A 79 -14.27 -10.20 5.00
N GLN A 80 -13.13 -9.66 4.55
CA GLN A 80 -12.61 -8.36 4.98
C GLN A 80 -12.92 -7.23 4.00
N LEU A 81 -13.09 -7.56 2.71
CA LEU A 81 -13.36 -6.59 1.65
C LEU A 81 -14.84 -6.20 1.66
N VAL A 82 -15.12 -4.90 1.55
CA VAL A 82 -16.45 -4.38 1.17
C VAL A 82 -16.44 -3.98 -0.31
N ALA A 83 -17.61 -3.70 -0.89
CA ALA A 83 -17.72 -3.24 -2.28
C ALA A 83 -16.97 -1.91 -2.46
N GLY A 84 -16.09 -1.84 -3.46
CA GLY A 84 -15.22 -0.70 -3.70
C GLY A 84 -15.45 -0.04 -5.06
N THR A 85 -14.39 0.52 -5.66
CA THR A 85 -14.46 1.15 -6.98
C THR A 85 -13.12 1.17 -7.71
N ASP A 86 -13.16 1.26 -9.04
CA ASP A 86 -12.00 1.29 -9.92
C ASP A 86 -11.97 2.60 -10.73
N PHE A 87 -11.01 3.47 -10.42
CA PHE A 87 -10.73 4.70 -11.17
C PHE A 87 -9.54 4.55 -12.13
N SER A 88 -8.85 3.39 -12.16
CA SER A 88 -7.65 3.15 -12.97
C SER A 88 -7.89 3.18 -14.49
N THR A 89 -9.15 3.07 -14.92
CA THR A 89 -9.58 2.87 -16.32
C THR A 89 -9.11 1.55 -16.97
N LYS A 90 -8.49 0.65 -16.20
CA LYS A 90 -8.14 -0.71 -16.63
C LYS A 90 -9.36 -1.65 -16.57
N PRO A 91 -9.37 -2.78 -17.31
CA PRO A 91 -10.38 -3.82 -17.11
C PRO A 91 -10.26 -4.51 -15.75
N GLY A 92 -11.32 -5.22 -15.35
CA GLY A 92 -11.34 -6.15 -14.22
C GLY A 92 -11.91 -5.62 -12.90
N GLY A 93 -11.98 -4.29 -12.71
CA GLY A 93 -12.47 -3.70 -11.47
C GLY A 93 -11.46 -3.73 -10.33
N GLU A 94 -11.89 -3.26 -9.15
CA GLU A 94 -11.05 -3.05 -7.97
C GLU A 94 -10.55 -4.35 -7.34
N LEU A 95 -11.29 -5.43 -7.57
CA LEU A 95 -10.97 -6.77 -7.10
C LEU A 95 -10.07 -7.57 -8.07
N SER A 96 -9.65 -6.95 -9.18
CA SER A 96 -8.66 -7.46 -10.14
C SER A 96 -7.46 -6.49 -10.19
N PRO A 97 -6.45 -6.66 -9.29
CA PRO A 97 -5.34 -5.72 -9.18
C PRO A 97 -4.43 -5.72 -10.42
N SER A 98 -3.73 -4.61 -10.67
CA SER A 98 -2.69 -4.53 -11.72
C SER A 98 -1.40 -5.27 -11.34
N ASP A 99 -1.13 -5.42 -10.05
CA ASP A 99 0.11 -5.97 -9.48
C ASP A 99 -0.17 -6.65 -8.12
N GLY A 100 0.76 -6.65 -7.17
CA GLY A 100 0.60 -7.24 -5.84
C GLY A 100 0.27 -6.23 -4.72
N HIS A 101 0.59 -4.96 -4.93
CA HIS A 101 0.86 -4.01 -3.85
C HIS A 101 -0.37 -3.69 -2.99
N GLY A 102 -1.51 -3.36 -3.60
CA GLY A 102 -2.75 -3.13 -2.84
C GLY A 102 -3.28 -4.37 -2.10
N THR A 103 -2.92 -5.59 -2.56
CA THR A 103 -3.23 -6.84 -1.84
C THR A 103 -2.35 -7.00 -0.62
N GLU A 104 -1.05 -6.68 -0.75
CA GLU A 104 -0.09 -6.67 0.35
C GLU A 104 -0.54 -5.67 1.42
N MET A 105 -0.82 -4.41 1.05
CA MET A 105 -1.27 -3.37 1.98
C MET A 105 -2.59 -3.73 2.69
N ALA A 106 -3.56 -4.31 1.95
CA ALA A 106 -4.79 -4.82 2.55
C ALA A 106 -4.53 -5.97 3.53
N SER A 107 -3.53 -6.83 3.26
CA SER A 107 -3.08 -7.89 4.17
C SER A 107 -2.41 -7.32 5.42
N THR A 108 -1.53 -6.32 5.30
CA THR A 108 -0.85 -5.66 6.44
C THR A 108 -1.87 -5.00 7.38
N ILE A 109 -2.95 -4.44 6.83
CA ILE A 109 -4.02 -3.83 7.62
C ILE A 109 -4.92 -4.88 8.26
N ALA A 110 -5.52 -5.78 7.46
CA ALA A 110 -6.69 -6.57 7.88
C ALA A 110 -6.61 -8.07 7.57
N GLY A 111 -5.44 -8.63 7.24
CA GLY A 111 -5.26 -10.07 7.05
C GLY A 111 -5.73 -10.90 8.25
N THR A 112 -6.38 -12.03 8.00
CA THR A 112 -7.05 -12.84 9.04
C THR A 112 -6.35 -14.18 9.35
N GLY A 113 -5.20 -14.45 8.73
CA GLY A 113 -4.42 -15.67 8.94
C GLY A 113 -5.06 -16.99 8.51
N LYS A 114 -6.28 -16.96 7.93
CA LYS A 114 -7.05 -18.14 7.49
C LYS A 114 -6.35 -18.95 6.39
N GLY A 115 -5.45 -18.32 5.63
CA GLY A 115 -4.60 -18.98 4.65
C GLY A 115 -3.80 -20.14 5.25
N LEU A 116 -3.40 -21.10 4.42
CA LEU A 116 -2.67 -22.31 4.83
C LEU A 116 -3.32 -23.10 6.01
N GLY A 117 -4.62 -22.93 6.23
CA GLY A 117 -5.36 -23.58 7.32
C GLY A 117 -5.17 -22.93 8.68
N GLY A 118 -5.19 -21.59 8.76
CA GLY A 118 -4.93 -20.84 9.99
C GLY A 118 -3.46 -20.51 10.23
N LYS A 119 -2.64 -20.51 9.17
CA LYS A 119 -1.20 -20.28 9.17
C LYS A 119 -0.75 -19.17 8.20
N GLY A 120 -1.69 -18.42 7.65
CA GLY A 120 -1.46 -17.33 6.69
C GLY A 120 -0.95 -16.05 7.35
N ALA A 121 -1.07 -14.95 6.60
CA ALA A 121 -0.68 -13.62 7.06
C ALA A 121 -1.79 -12.96 7.89
N TYR A 122 -1.43 -12.41 9.04
CA TYR A 122 -2.31 -11.55 9.82
C TYR A 122 -2.02 -10.08 9.51
N GLY A 123 -3.05 -9.25 9.47
CA GLY A 123 -2.91 -7.81 9.54
C GLY A 123 -2.93 -7.33 10.99
N LEU A 124 -2.45 -6.12 11.24
CA LEU A 124 -2.42 -5.56 12.59
C LEU A 124 -3.84 -5.33 13.16
N ALA A 125 -4.84 -5.06 12.31
CA ALA A 125 -6.24 -4.85 12.65
C ALA A 125 -7.17 -5.89 11.96
N PRO A 126 -7.13 -7.19 12.36
CA PRO A 126 -7.78 -8.29 11.66
C PRO A 126 -9.32 -8.31 11.76
N GLY A 127 -9.93 -7.36 12.46
CA GLY A 127 -11.39 -7.13 12.51
C GLY A 127 -11.87 -5.95 11.65
N ALA A 128 -10.96 -5.10 11.16
CA ALA A 128 -11.28 -3.98 10.30
C ALA A 128 -11.82 -4.44 8.93
N LYS A 129 -12.44 -3.51 8.19
CA LYS A 129 -12.86 -3.73 6.79
C LYS A 129 -12.06 -2.89 5.83
N ILE A 130 -11.75 -3.48 4.68
CA ILE A 130 -11.04 -2.82 3.59
C ILE A 130 -12.06 -2.36 2.56
N LEU A 131 -12.06 -1.06 2.26
CA LEU A 131 -12.70 -0.47 1.09
C LEU A 131 -11.65 -0.36 -0.02
N PRO A 132 -11.57 -1.30 -0.97
CA PRO A 132 -10.57 -1.25 -2.05
C PRO A 132 -10.93 -0.15 -3.05
N ILE A 133 -9.97 0.73 -3.34
CA ILE A 133 -10.13 1.79 -4.35
C ILE A 133 -8.93 1.71 -5.29
N LYS A 134 -9.16 1.23 -6.51
CA LYS A 134 -8.10 0.97 -7.48
C LYS A 134 -7.82 2.21 -8.35
N ILE A 135 -6.55 2.56 -8.53
CA ILE A 135 -6.08 3.64 -9.41
C ILE A 135 -5.02 3.13 -10.41
N ASP A 136 -4.59 3.95 -11.37
CA ASP A 136 -3.61 3.56 -12.38
C ASP A 136 -2.17 3.66 -11.81
N MET A 137 -1.67 2.53 -11.27
CA MET A 137 -0.32 2.42 -10.72
C MET A 137 0.73 1.96 -11.76
N GLU A 138 0.34 1.67 -13.01
CA GLU A 138 1.24 1.11 -14.02
C GLU A 138 2.35 2.10 -14.42
N GLY A 139 3.62 1.67 -14.30
CA GLY A 139 4.79 2.52 -14.50
C GLY A 139 5.16 3.40 -13.30
N GLY A 140 4.39 3.34 -12.21
CA GLY A 140 4.48 4.27 -11.09
C GLY A 140 3.76 5.59 -11.40
N LEU A 141 3.15 6.20 -10.39
CA LEU A 141 2.23 7.34 -10.55
C LEU A 141 2.84 8.52 -11.31
N GLY A 142 4.15 8.76 -11.18
CA GLY A 142 4.86 9.83 -11.88
C GLY A 142 4.93 9.70 -13.41
N SER A 143 4.33 8.66 -14.01
CA SER A 143 4.29 8.47 -15.46
C SER A 143 3.40 9.48 -16.20
N ASP A 144 2.28 9.92 -15.59
CA ASP A 144 1.44 11.01 -16.12
C ASP A 144 0.58 11.68 -15.02
N SER A 145 -0.05 12.82 -15.34
CA SER A 145 -0.83 13.61 -14.35
C SER A 145 -2.20 13.02 -13.99
N ARG A 146 -2.68 11.94 -14.65
CA ARG A 146 -3.95 11.30 -14.32
C ARG A 146 -3.92 10.68 -12.92
N GLY A 147 -2.77 10.17 -12.49
CA GLY A 147 -2.60 9.49 -11.19
C GLY A 147 -3.02 10.37 -10.01
N MET A 148 -2.55 11.61 -9.93
CA MET A 148 -2.90 12.49 -8.79
C MET A 148 -4.36 12.98 -8.84
N ALA A 149 -4.94 13.12 -10.05
CA ALA A 149 -6.37 13.38 -10.19
C ALA A 149 -7.23 12.19 -9.72
N GLN A 150 -6.79 10.95 -10.01
CA GLN A 150 -7.42 9.73 -9.48
C GLN A 150 -7.29 9.65 -7.95
N VAL A 151 -6.15 10.01 -7.36
CA VAL A 151 -5.98 10.06 -5.89
C VAL A 151 -6.96 11.03 -5.24
N ALA A 152 -7.12 12.25 -5.78
CA ALA A 152 -8.10 13.22 -5.26
C ALA A 152 -9.56 12.71 -5.36
N GLN A 153 -9.91 12.05 -6.47
CA GLN A 153 -11.22 11.42 -6.65
C GLN A 153 -11.42 10.23 -5.68
N ALA A 154 -10.38 9.43 -5.45
CA ALA A 154 -10.38 8.27 -4.57
C ALA A 154 -10.52 8.65 -3.09
N ILE A 155 -9.84 9.71 -2.62
CA ILE A 155 -10.02 10.27 -1.27
C ILE A 155 -11.48 10.71 -1.09
N THR A 156 -12.02 11.45 -2.05
CA THR A 156 -13.42 11.94 -1.99
C THR A 156 -14.41 10.78 -1.92
N TYR A 157 -14.23 9.75 -2.76
CA TYR A 157 -15.04 8.54 -2.76
C TYR A 157 -14.96 7.80 -1.41
N ALA A 158 -13.75 7.60 -0.86
CA ALA A 158 -13.55 6.91 0.42
C ALA A 158 -14.32 7.57 1.56
N VAL A 159 -14.23 8.90 1.65
CA VAL A 159 -14.90 9.72 2.67
C VAL A 159 -16.43 9.59 2.56
N ASP A 160 -16.97 9.64 1.34
CA ASP A 160 -18.41 9.53 1.12
C ASP A 160 -18.95 8.09 1.27
N HIS A 161 -18.09 7.07 1.20
CA HIS A 161 -18.43 5.65 1.36
C HIS A 161 -18.07 5.09 2.76
N ASN A 162 -18.11 5.96 3.78
CA ASN A 162 -17.97 5.62 5.20
C ASN A 162 -16.60 5.05 5.63
N ALA A 163 -15.53 5.33 4.88
CA ALA A 163 -14.18 5.11 5.41
C ALA A 163 -13.91 6.05 6.59
N LYS A 164 -13.36 5.52 7.69
CA LYS A 164 -12.86 6.32 8.81
C LYS A 164 -11.42 6.76 8.59
N ILE A 165 -10.67 5.93 7.86
CA ILE A 165 -9.24 6.05 7.59
C ILE A 165 -9.03 5.79 6.10
N VAL A 166 -8.13 6.53 5.47
CA VAL A 166 -7.66 6.32 4.10
C VAL A 166 -6.17 6.06 4.13
N ASN A 167 -5.77 4.89 3.65
CA ASN A 167 -4.40 4.47 3.43
C ASN A 167 -4.01 4.75 1.98
N MET A 168 -2.97 5.56 1.79
CA MET A 168 -2.35 5.86 0.50
C MET A 168 -0.89 5.42 0.53
N SER A 169 -0.62 4.15 0.24
CA SER A 169 0.73 3.58 0.21
C SER A 169 1.48 3.95 -1.08
N LEU A 170 1.45 5.24 -1.41
CA LEU A 170 1.81 5.79 -2.72
C LEU A 170 2.25 7.25 -2.60
N GLY A 171 2.96 7.72 -3.62
CA GLY A 171 3.36 9.10 -3.76
C GLY A 171 3.66 9.49 -5.21
N MET A 172 3.74 10.80 -5.42
CA MET A 172 4.35 11.41 -6.60
C MET A 172 5.09 12.68 -6.15
N ALA A 173 6.38 12.75 -6.47
CA ALA A 173 7.23 13.92 -6.27
C ALA A 173 6.50 15.22 -6.62
N ALA A 174 6.41 16.16 -5.66
CA ALA A 174 5.57 17.36 -5.78
C ALA A 174 5.91 18.24 -7.00
N ALA A 175 7.14 18.16 -7.51
CA ALA A 175 7.57 18.87 -8.72
C ALA A 175 6.95 18.33 -10.04
N SER A 176 6.40 17.12 -10.03
CA SER A 176 5.73 16.51 -11.20
C SER A 176 4.21 16.76 -11.22
N VAL A 177 3.61 17.04 -10.05
CA VAL A 177 2.16 17.26 -9.93
C VAL A 177 1.78 18.63 -10.50
N GLN A 178 0.77 18.68 -11.36
CA GLN A 178 0.29 19.93 -11.95
C GLN A 178 -0.48 20.77 -10.90
N PRO A 179 -0.39 22.11 -10.91
CA PRO A 179 -1.06 22.96 -9.91
C PRO A 179 -2.57 22.69 -9.78
N ALA A 180 -3.26 22.49 -10.91
CA ALA A 180 -4.69 22.17 -10.93
C ALA A 180 -5.04 20.79 -10.33
N ASP A 181 -4.07 19.89 -10.18
CA ASP A 181 -4.24 18.61 -9.48
C ASP A 181 -3.88 18.74 -7.99
N VAL A 182 -2.95 19.63 -7.62
CA VAL A 182 -2.73 20.03 -6.21
C VAL A 182 -4.00 20.70 -5.64
N ASP A 183 -4.69 21.55 -6.40
CA ASP A 183 -5.94 22.18 -5.98
C ASP A 183 -7.06 21.15 -5.72
N LYS A 184 -7.21 20.16 -6.62
CA LYS A 184 -8.17 19.03 -6.44
C LYS A 184 -7.82 18.20 -5.21
N LEU A 185 -6.53 17.87 -5.04
CA LEU A 185 -6.04 17.10 -3.92
C LEU A 185 -6.28 17.86 -2.61
N LYS A 186 -6.06 19.17 -2.57
CA LYS A 186 -6.36 20.01 -1.41
C LYS A 186 -7.86 19.98 -1.08
N ALA A 187 -8.73 20.12 -2.08
CA ALA A 187 -10.18 20.05 -1.86
C ALA A 187 -10.63 18.69 -1.30
N ALA A 188 -10.03 17.58 -1.76
CA ALA A 188 -10.30 16.25 -1.23
C ALA A 188 -9.79 16.06 0.21
N VAL A 189 -8.63 16.61 0.55
CA VAL A 189 -8.07 16.63 1.92
C VAL A 189 -8.94 17.50 2.85
N ASP A 190 -9.38 18.67 2.39
CA ASP A 190 -10.30 19.55 3.13
C ASP A 190 -11.65 18.85 3.41
N HIS A 191 -12.19 18.11 2.43
CA HIS A 191 -13.41 17.30 2.59
C HIS A 191 -13.24 16.17 3.61
N ALA A 192 -12.13 15.44 3.55
CA ALA A 192 -11.80 14.41 4.54
C ALA A 192 -11.72 15.01 5.96
N ALA A 193 -11.01 16.12 6.12
CA ALA A 193 -10.89 16.83 7.40
C ALA A 193 -12.24 17.34 7.92
N ALA A 194 -13.10 17.90 7.05
CA ALA A 194 -14.45 18.36 7.40
C ALA A 194 -15.39 17.21 7.81
N LYS A 195 -15.10 15.98 7.37
CA LYS A 195 -15.80 14.74 7.76
C LYS A 195 -15.13 14.00 8.92
N GLY A 196 -13.98 14.51 9.40
CA GLY A 196 -13.19 13.92 10.47
C GLY A 196 -12.49 12.59 10.10
N VAL A 197 -12.30 12.34 8.80
CA VAL A 197 -11.63 11.14 8.25
C VAL A 197 -10.11 11.33 8.28
N LEU A 198 -9.38 10.29 8.69
CA LEU A 198 -7.91 10.32 8.74
C LEU A 198 -7.27 9.91 7.42
N LEU A 199 -6.24 10.65 6.99
CA LEU A 199 -5.49 10.39 5.76
C LEU A 199 -4.03 10.07 6.13
N PHE A 200 -3.58 8.84 5.83
CA PHE A 200 -2.18 8.43 5.99
C PHE A 200 -1.56 8.19 4.61
N ALA A 201 -0.32 8.64 4.41
CA ALA A 201 0.38 8.48 3.15
C ALA A 201 1.86 8.14 3.33
N ALA A 202 2.37 7.31 2.41
CA ALA A 202 3.79 7.00 2.29
C ALA A 202 4.58 8.26 1.93
N VAL A 203 5.71 8.52 2.60
CA VAL A 203 6.52 9.73 2.35
C VAL A 203 7.40 9.66 1.10
N GLY A 204 7.62 8.46 0.56
CA GLY A 204 8.48 8.19 -0.59
C GLY A 204 9.57 7.15 -0.27
N ASN A 205 10.14 6.53 -1.31
CA ASN A 205 11.12 5.43 -1.21
C ASN A 205 12.43 5.74 -1.99
N THR A 206 12.90 6.99 -1.95
CA THR A 206 14.18 7.44 -2.57
C THR A 206 15.00 8.36 -1.66
N GLY A 207 14.84 8.25 -0.33
CA GLY A 207 15.55 9.05 0.67
C GLY A 207 17.09 8.93 0.64
N ASP A 208 17.60 7.79 0.16
CA ASP A 208 19.04 7.52 -0.02
C ASP A 208 19.65 8.13 -1.29
N THR A 209 18.80 8.62 -2.21
CA THR A 209 19.18 8.91 -3.59
C THR A 209 18.77 10.31 -4.06
N ASP A 210 17.52 10.74 -3.83
CA ASP A 210 17.02 12.04 -4.29
C ASP A 210 15.96 12.73 -3.41
N ASN A 211 15.32 12.03 -2.48
CA ASN A 211 14.50 12.57 -1.39
C ASN A 211 13.54 13.72 -1.81
N ARG A 212 12.58 13.42 -2.71
CA ARG A 212 11.74 14.39 -3.42
C ARG A 212 10.30 14.56 -2.88
N LEU A 213 10.14 15.05 -1.65
CA LEU A 213 8.91 15.66 -1.10
C LEU A 213 7.61 15.27 -1.84
N GLU A 214 7.09 14.06 -1.60
CA GLU A 214 5.97 13.53 -2.39
C GLU A 214 4.59 14.02 -1.91
N TYR A 215 3.66 14.19 -2.84
CA TYR A 215 2.22 14.25 -2.56
C TYR A 215 1.61 12.85 -2.70
N PRO A 216 0.63 12.44 -1.86
CA PRO A 216 -0.14 13.28 -0.95
C PRO A 216 0.47 13.52 0.43
N ALA A 217 1.54 12.82 0.84
CA ALA A 217 2.11 12.92 2.19
C ALA A 217 2.52 14.35 2.61
N SER A 218 2.95 15.18 1.67
CA SER A 218 3.33 16.57 1.92
C SER A 218 2.16 17.57 1.94
N MET A 219 0.91 17.11 1.88
CA MET A 219 -0.28 17.97 1.96
C MET A 219 -0.65 18.30 3.42
N SER A 220 -1.01 19.56 3.68
CA SER A 220 -1.54 19.98 4.98
C SER A 220 -2.81 19.19 5.35
N GLY A 221 -2.74 18.40 6.43
CA GLY A 221 -3.86 17.55 6.87
C GLY A 221 -3.71 16.07 6.50
N VAL A 222 -2.70 15.70 5.71
CA VAL A 222 -2.27 14.31 5.52
C VAL A 222 -1.16 13.99 6.52
N VAL A 223 -1.14 12.75 7.01
CA VAL A 223 -0.11 12.23 7.91
C VAL A 223 0.93 11.48 7.06
N GLY A 224 2.10 12.09 6.84
CA GLY A 224 3.24 11.42 6.22
C GLY A 224 3.84 10.36 7.15
N VAL A 225 3.97 9.13 6.65
CA VAL A 225 4.50 7.97 7.40
C VAL A 225 5.85 7.49 6.83
N ALA A 226 6.88 7.49 7.68
CA ALA A 226 8.21 6.94 7.40
C ALA A 226 8.35 5.45 7.80
N ALA A 227 9.30 4.74 7.21
CA ALA A 227 9.58 3.33 7.46
C ALA A 227 10.73 3.11 8.44
N THR A 228 10.61 2.11 9.32
CA THR A 228 11.71 1.63 10.18
C THR A 228 12.04 0.16 9.97
N ASP A 229 13.30 -0.19 10.25
CA ASP A 229 13.80 -1.56 10.33
C ASP A 229 13.49 -2.22 11.68
N GLN A 230 14.06 -3.42 11.90
CA GLN A 230 13.86 -4.26 13.07
C GLN A 230 14.47 -3.67 14.36
N ASP A 231 15.50 -2.84 14.22
CA ASP A 231 16.14 -2.11 15.32
C ASP A 231 15.42 -0.77 15.62
N GLY A 232 14.35 -0.45 14.89
CA GLY A 232 13.59 0.80 15.00
C GLY A 232 14.29 2.00 14.35
N LYS A 233 15.36 1.77 13.58
CA LYS A 233 16.06 2.80 12.81
C LYS A 233 15.32 3.03 11.49
N VAL A 234 15.32 4.26 10.98
CA VAL A 234 14.69 4.60 9.69
C VAL A 234 15.40 3.89 8.55
N THR A 235 14.64 3.29 7.62
CA THR A 235 15.21 2.58 6.46
C THR A 235 15.84 3.57 5.49
N ALA A 236 16.83 3.12 4.70
CA ALA A 236 17.62 4.04 3.87
C ALA A 236 16.79 4.73 2.79
N GLU A 237 15.83 4.01 2.20
CA GLU A 237 14.95 4.51 1.16
C GLU A 237 13.86 5.46 1.68
N SER A 238 13.54 5.45 2.99
CA SER A 238 12.45 6.27 3.53
C SER A 238 12.79 7.76 3.41
N GLU A 239 11.94 8.52 2.71
CA GLU A 239 12.11 9.97 2.64
C GLU A 239 12.05 10.64 4.02
N HIS A 240 12.80 11.73 4.14
CA HIS A 240 12.93 12.55 5.34
C HIS A 240 12.73 14.04 5.04
N GLY A 241 12.09 14.75 5.97
CA GLY A 241 11.80 16.18 5.84
C GLY A 241 10.59 16.60 6.68
N PRO A 242 10.10 17.85 6.52
CA PRO A 242 9.00 18.39 7.31
C PRO A 242 7.66 17.64 7.14
N GLN A 243 7.50 16.86 6.06
CA GLN A 243 6.33 16.04 5.78
C GLN A 243 6.17 14.83 6.69
N VAL A 244 7.25 14.33 7.30
CA VAL A 244 7.18 13.15 8.17
C VAL A 244 6.48 13.50 9.48
N ALA A 245 5.41 12.79 9.80
CA ALA A 245 4.60 13.00 11.01
C ALA A 245 4.67 11.80 11.97
N LEU A 246 4.67 10.56 11.45
CA LEU A 246 4.80 9.32 12.22
C LEU A 246 5.71 8.33 11.49
N ALA A 247 6.08 7.25 12.18
CA ALA A 247 6.75 6.10 11.57
C ALA A 247 6.13 4.76 11.98
N ALA A 248 6.46 3.70 11.25
CA ALA A 248 6.12 2.31 11.60
C ALA A 248 7.12 1.34 10.94
N PRO A 249 7.16 0.05 11.37
CA PRO A 249 7.90 -0.99 10.66
C PRO A 249 7.60 -0.99 9.16
N GLY A 250 8.64 -0.93 8.34
CA GLY A 250 8.55 -0.93 6.88
C GLY A 250 9.59 -1.83 6.22
N GLN A 251 10.31 -2.67 6.97
CA GLN A 251 11.34 -3.57 6.47
C GLN A 251 10.94 -5.02 6.69
N ASP A 252 11.18 -5.88 5.69
CA ASP A 252 10.98 -7.34 5.77
C ASP A 252 9.60 -7.74 6.32
N LEU A 253 8.54 -7.12 5.80
CA LEU A 253 7.15 -7.40 6.18
C LEU A 253 6.65 -8.61 5.40
N TYR A 254 6.09 -9.61 6.09
CA TYR A 254 5.53 -10.82 5.47
C TYR A 254 4.01 -10.70 5.31
N GLU A 255 3.52 -10.76 4.08
CA GLU A 255 2.17 -10.33 3.69
C GLU A 255 1.55 -11.27 2.64
N ALA A 256 0.23 -11.34 2.55
CA ALA A 256 -0.45 -12.05 1.47
C ALA A 256 -0.45 -11.21 0.19
N CYS A 257 -0.12 -11.82 -0.96
CA CYS A 257 0.12 -11.12 -2.21
C CYS A 257 -0.41 -11.88 -3.44
N THR A 258 -0.21 -11.34 -4.65
CA THR A 258 -0.57 -11.98 -5.92
C THR A 258 0.47 -12.98 -6.46
N GLY A 259 1.62 -13.13 -5.77
CA GLY A 259 2.68 -14.07 -6.11
C GLY A 259 2.25 -15.55 -6.07
N SER A 260 3.05 -16.43 -6.70
CA SER A 260 2.73 -17.87 -6.86
C SER A 260 2.67 -18.68 -5.56
N SER A 261 3.28 -18.18 -4.49
CA SER A 261 3.18 -18.65 -3.09
C SER A 261 1.88 -18.22 -2.40
N GLY A 262 1.22 -17.16 -2.89
CA GLY A 262 0.23 -16.39 -2.15
C GLY A 262 0.83 -15.44 -1.09
N TYR A 263 2.15 -15.44 -0.90
CA TYR A 263 2.84 -14.67 0.16
C TYR A 263 4.15 -14.06 -0.32
N CYS A 264 4.35 -12.80 0.03
CA CYS A 264 5.50 -12.00 -0.37
C CYS A 264 6.19 -11.41 0.88
N LYS A 265 7.40 -10.89 0.67
CA LYS A 265 8.14 -10.14 1.69
C LYS A 265 8.40 -8.73 1.16
N GLY A 266 7.64 -7.76 1.65
CA GLY A 266 7.71 -6.36 1.24
C GLY A 266 8.72 -5.53 2.04
N HIS A 267 9.04 -4.34 1.51
CA HIS A 267 9.72 -3.27 2.23
C HIS A 267 9.30 -1.89 1.67
N GLY A 268 9.61 -0.82 2.41
CA GLY A 268 9.32 0.57 2.06
C GLY A 268 8.23 1.23 2.92
N THR A 269 8.04 2.53 2.71
CA THR A 269 7.08 3.40 3.43
C THR A 269 5.61 3.01 3.22
N SER A 270 5.31 2.23 2.18
CA SER A 270 4.01 1.61 1.92
C SER A 270 3.49 0.79 3.10
N GLY A 271 4.25 -0.22 3.54
CA GLY A 271 3.84 -1.12 4.63
C GLY A 271 3.81 -0.42 5.99
N ALA A 272 4.68 0.56 6.20
CA ALA A 272 4.62 1.43 7.36
C ALA A 272 3.31 2.24 7.40
N THR A 273 2.88 2.81 6.27
CA THR A 273 1.60 3.53 6.14
C THR A 273 0.41 2.61 6.47
N ALA A 274 0.48 1.36 6.02
CA ALA A 274 -0.52 0.32 6.30
C ALA A 274 -0.59 -0.01 7.80
N LEU A 275 0.56 -0.16 8.49
CA LEU A 275 0.60 -0.40 9.94
C LEU A 275 0.15 0.83 10.77
N VAL A 276 0.41 2.07 10.33
CA VAL A 276 -0.14 3.27 10.99
C VAL A 276 -1.66 3.33 10.79
N SER A 277 -2.16 3.07 9.58
CA SER A 277 -3.60 3.00 9.30
C SER A 277 -4.31 1.94 10.14
N ALA A 278 -3.70 0.76 10.30
CA ALA A 278 -4.21 -0.29 11.18
C ALA A 278 -4.12 0.08 12.67
N SER A 279 -3.06 0.77 13.10
CA SER A 279 -2.93 1.30 14.46
C SER A 279 -4.06 2.29 14.79
N ALA A 280 -4.41 3.18 13.85
CA ALA A 280 -5.56 4.06 13.97
C ALA A 280 -6.87 3.26 14.08
N ALA A 281 -7.05 2.22 13.27
CA ALA A 281 -8.25 1.37 13.31
C ALA A 281 -8.41 0.62 14.64
N LEU A 282 -7.31 0.10 15.21
CA LEU A 282 -7.32 -0.52 16.55
C LEU A 282 -7.85 0.45 17.61
N ILE A 283 -7.30 1.67 17.67
CA ILE A 283 -7.68 2.70 18.66
C ILE A 283 -9.13 3.15 18.47
N TRP A 284 -9.55 3.42 17.23
CA TRP A 284 -10.91 3.89 16.94
C TRP A 284 -11.98 2.82 17.17
N SER A 285 -11.61 1.53 17.08
CA SER A 285 -12.49 0.42 17.43
C SER A 285 -12.68 0.29 18.96
N ALA A 286 -11.65 0.62 19.75
CA ALA A 286 -11.76 0.70 21.21
C ALA A 286 -12.51 1.96 21.69
N HIS A 287 -12.41 3.06 20.92
CA HIS A 287 -13.01 4.36 21.23
C HIS A 287 -13.90 4.87 20.08
N PRO A 288 -15.06 4.23 19.82
CA PRO A 288 -15.91 4.50 18.66
C PRO A 288 -16.61 5.87 18.68
N ASP A 289 -16.61 6.53 19.85
CA ASP A 289 -17.16 7.88 20.09
C ASP A 289 -16.18 9.01 19.75
N TRP A 290 -14.88 8.71 19.59
CA TRP A 290 -13.85 9.71 19.29
C TRP A 290 -13.90 10.21 17.84
N SER A 291 -13.43 11.45 17.63
CA SER A 291 -13.15 11.99 16.29
C SER A 291 -11.79 11.52 15.77
N GLY A 292 -11.55 11.64 14.46
CA GLY A 292 -10.24 11.34 13.87
C GLY A 292 -9.11 12.16 14.50
N ASN A 293 -9.36 13.44 14.83
CA ASN A 293 -8.40 14.30 15.53
C ASN A 293 -7.97 13.74 16.89
N GLN A 294 -8.90 13.11 17.63
CA GLN A 294 -8.64 12.49 18.92
C GLN A 294 -7.81 11.21 18.78
N VAL A 295 -8.20 10.32 17.84
CA VAL A 295 -7.44 9.11 17.51
C VAL A 295 -6.02 9.43 17.05
N LEU A 296 -5.86 10.44 16.17
CA LEU A 296 -4.55 10.90 15.72
C LEU A 296 -3.75 11.59 16.83
N ARG A 297 -4.39 12.32 17.75
CA ARG A 297 -3.71 12.91 18.90
C ARG A 297 -3.17 11.82 19.84
N VAL A 298 -3.93 10.77 20.10
CA VAL A 298 -3.46 9.63 20.90
C VAL A 298 -2.33 8.88 20.20
N LEU A 299 -2.41 8.66 18.87
CA LEU A 299 -1.29 8.10 18.11
C LEU A 299 -0.01 8.93 18.24
N ILE A 300 -0.10 10.26 18.13
CA ILE A 300 1.05 11.18 18.25
C ILE A 300 1.56 11.21 19.70
N ASN A 301 0.68 11.38 20.69
CA ASN A 301 1.03 11.44 22.11
C ASN A 301 1.69 10.14 22.63
N THR A 302 1.34 8.99 22.06
CA THR A 302 1.87 7.68 22.44
C THR A 302 2.97 7.14 21.50
N ALA A 303 3.31 7.85 20.43
CA ALA A 303 4.45 7.52 19.55
C ALA A 303 5.78 7.50 20.32
N SER A 304 6.88 7.03 19.71
CA SER A 304 8.15 6.85 20.42
C SER A 304 8.87 8.14 20.84
N ASN A 305 8.57 9.30 20.25
CA ASN A 305 9.17 10.59 20.60
C ASN A 305 8.15 11.77 20.52
N PRO A 306 7.11 11.77 21.37
CA PRO A 306 5.94 12.63 21.21
C PRO A 306 6.22 14.11 21.48
N GLN A 307 7.32 14.43 22.17
CA GLN A 307 7.70 15.79 22.56
C GLN A 307 8.68 16.46 21.59
N GLN A 308 9.37 15.70 20.74
CA GLN A 308 10.41 16.22 19.85
C GLN A 308 10.30 15.60 18.45
N ARG A 309 9.51 16.24 17.59
CA ARG A 309 9.39 15.86 16.18
C ARG A 309 10.77 15.92 15.50
N SER A 310 11.12 14.89 14.74
CA SER A 310 12.29 14.83 13.85
C SER A 310 11.87 14.73 12.38
N ASP A 311 12.75 15.09 11.46
CA ASP A 311 12.48 14.95 10.02
C ASP A 311 12.59 13.50 9.50
N TYR A 312 13.10 12.57 10.31
CA TYR A 312 13.26 11.15 9.95
C TYR A 312 12.13 10.26 10.49
N LEU A 313 11.68 10.48 11.74
CA LEU A 313 10.65 9.67 12.41
C LEU A 313 9.34 10.42 12.66
N GLY A 314 9.27 11.72 12.35
CA GLY A 314 8.19 12.58 12.83
C GLY A 314 8.18 12.59 14.36
N TYR A 315 7.01 12.39 14.97
CA TYR A 315 6.82 12.20 16.42
C TYR A 315 7.21 10.79 16.92
N GLY A 316 7.78 9.94 16.06
CA GLY A 316 8.25 8.60 16.40
C GLY A 316 7.42 7.47 15.79
N THR A 317 7.90 6.26 16.04
CA THR A 317 7.21 5.01 15.69
C THR A 317 5.91 4.89 16.48
N VAL A 318 4.81 4.53 15.82
CA VAL A 318 3.51 4.32 16.51
C VAL A 318 3.59 3.15 17.50
N ARG A 319 2.93 3.30 18.66
CA ARG A 319 2.88 2.28 19.71
C ARG A 319 1.43 1.98 20.11
N PRO A 320 0.62 1.36 19.23
CA PRO A 320 -0.81 1.12 19.49
C PRO A 320 -1.09 0.36 20.79
N ARG A 321 -0.17 -0.48 21.28
CA ARG A 321 -0.30 -1.13 22.61
C ARG A 321 -0.44 -0.11 23.72
N ILE A 322 0.38 0.94 23.71
CA ILE A 322 0.34 2.02 24.71
C ILE A 322 -0.97 2.79 24.57
N ALA A 323 -1.34 3.17 23.34
CA ALA A 323 -2.61 3.85 23.05
C ALA A 323 -3.85 3.08 23.51
N LEU A 324 -3.84 1.75 23.48
CA LEU A 324 -4.95 0.90 23.93
C LEU A 324 -4.97 0.65 25.44
N THR A 325 -3.90 0.92 26.18
CA THR A 325 -3.81 0.70 27.64
C THR A 325 -3.78 1.99 28.46
N ASP A 326 -3.14 3.03 27.92
CA ASP A 326 -3.03 4.37 28.50
C ASP A 326 -2.97 5.41 27.36
N PRO A 327 -4.13 5.81 26.80
CA PRO A 327 -4.20 6.79 25.73
C PRO A 327 -3.82 8.22 26.15
N GLY A 328 -3.75 8.51 27.46
CA GLY A 328 -3.71 9.87 27.98
C GLY A 328 -4.97 10.68 27.63
N ASP A 329 -4.83 12.00 27.49
CA ASP A 329 -5.90 12.89 27.04
C ASP A 329 -5.98 12.92 25.49
N PRO A 330 -7.10 12.49 24.88
CA PRO A 330 -7.31 12.64 23.43
C PRO A 330 -7.55 14.10 23.01
N GLY A 331 -7.85 14.99 23.97
CA GLY A 331 -8.05 16.41 23.76
C GLY A 331 -9.35 16.77 23.01
N PRO A 332 -9.50 18.03 22.59
CA PRO A 332 -10.71 18.51 21.92
C PRO A 332 -10.88 17.91 20.51
N ALA A 333 -12.10 17.44 20.24
CA ALA A 333 -12.48 16.71 19.02
C ALA A 333 -12.36 17.51 17.71
N ASN A 334 -12.44 18.84 17.78
CA ASN A 334 -12.46 19.75 16.63
C ASN A 334 -11.11 20.45 16.36
N VAL A 335 -10.05 20.11 17.08
CA VAL A 335 -8.70 20.68 16.88
C VAL A 335 -7.79 19.60 16.31
N SER A 336 -7.13 19.86 15.18
CA SER A 336 -6.12 18.94 14.64
C SER A 336 -4.90 18.85 15.55
N PRO A 337 -4.28 17.67 15.71
CA PRO A 337 -2.98 17.52 16.37
C PRO A 337 -1.79 17.78 15.44
N LEU A 338 -2.00 17.86 14.12
CA LEU A 338 -0.93 18.18 13.17
C LEU A 338 -0.60 19.68 13.20
N PRO A 339 0.68 20.06 13.04
CA PRO A 339 1.05 21.46 12.80
C PRO A 339 0.31 22.02 11.58
N ALA A 340 -0.08 23.31 11.65
CA ALA A 340 -0.48 24.04 10.45
C ALA A 340 0.72 24.06 9.48
N ALA A 341 0.52 23.65 8.23
CA ALA A 341 1.64 23.30 7.36
C ALA A 341 2.57 24.49 7.07
N ALA A 342 3.87 24.21 7.13
CA ALA A 342 4.86 25.06 6.48
C ALA A 342 4.69 24.91 4.96
N SER A 343 4.21 25.95 4.29
CA SER A 343 4.17 25.97 2.82
C SER A 343 5.57 25.74 2.26
N PRO A 344 5.76 24.85 1.26
CA PRO A 344 7.04 24.71 0.59
C PRO A 344 7.39 26.04 -0.09
N ALA A 345 8.42 26.71 0.42
CA ALA A 345 8.87 27.98 -0.16
C ALA A 345 9.38 27.72 -1.59
N PRO A 346 8.99 28.52 -2.60
CA PRO A 346 9.49 28.37 -3.96
C PRO A 346 11.02 28.38 -3.98
N GLY A 347 11.61 27.29 -4.49
CA GLY A 347 13.04 27.03 -4.39
C GLY A 347 13.88 28.19 -4.96
N LYS A 348 14.67 28.84 -4.12
CA LYS A 348 15.60 29.88 -4.58
C LYS A 348 16.72 29.23 -5.38
N THR A 349 16.63 29.31 -6.70
CA THR A 349 17.74 29.08 -7.64
C THR A 349 18.79 30.18 -7.51
N GLY A 350 19.49 30.17 -6.37
CA GLY A 350 20.54 31.12 -6.03
C GLY A 350 21.74 30.95 -6.96
N LYS A 351 21.97 31.96 -7.81
CA LYS A 351 23.20 32.08 -8.59
C LYS A 351 24.44 32.11 -7.68
N SER A 352 25.57 31.66 -8.24
CA SER A 352 26.93 31.77 -7.72
C SER A 352 27.13 32.91 -6.71
N ALA A 353 27.49 32.56 -5.48
CA ALA A 353 27.90 33.53 -4.47
C ALA A 353 29.33 34.02 -4.77
N GLU A 354 29.42 35.23 -5.32
CA GLU A 354 30.69 35.96 -5.46
C GLU A 354 31.20 36.39 -4.07
N ALA A 355 32.53 36.42 -3.89
CA ALA A 355 33.13 36.57 -2.56
C ALA A 355 33.04 38.01 -2.02
N ALA A 356 32.51 38.16 -0.80
CA ALA A 356 32.49 39.42 -0.07
C ALA A 356 33.11 39.25 1.32
N GLN A 357 34.24 39.92 1.58
CA GLN A 357 34.86 39.98 2.91
C GLN A 357 34.12 40.98 3.82
N PRO A 358 33.89 40.65 5.10
CA PRO A 358 33.70 41.64 6.15
C PRO A 358 35.07 42.21 6.58
N SER A 359 35.18 43.55 6.66
CA SER A 359 36.29 44.22 7.32
C SER A 359 35.90 44.56 8.77
N GLY A 360 36.84 44.46 9.71
CA GLY A 360 36.63 44.84 11.11
C GLY A 360 37.88 44.61 11.95
N ALA A 361 38.44 45.68 12.52
CA ALA A 361 39.69 45.65 13.29
C ALA A 361 39.49 46.22 14.70
N ALA A 362 40.10 45.58 15.70
CA ALA A 362 40.22 46.11 17.06
C ALA A 362 41.51 45.61 17.75
N SER A 363 42.16 46.53 18.45
CA SER A 363 43.50 46.56 19.08
C SER A 363 43.99 45.35 19.92
N ALA A 364 45.32 45.28 20.08
CA ALA A 364 46.10 44.34 20.92
C ALA A 364 46.42 44.94 22.33
N PRO A 365 47.39 44.48 23.19
CA PRO A 365 48.81 44.14 22.87
C PRO A 365 49.53 43.00 23.67
N ALA A 366 50.74 42.65 23.19
CA ALA A 366 51.89 41.99 23.88
C ALA A 366 51.76 40.50 24.31
N ASP A 367 52.84 39.70 24.45
CA ASP A 367 54.28 40.02 24.46
C ASP A 367 55.20 38.90 23.88
N SER A 368 56.42 39.27 23.46
CA SER A 368 57.65 38.46 23.28
C SER A 368 57.74 37.32 22.21
N GLY A 369 58.91 37.21 21.56
CA GLY A 369 59.37 36.11 20.67
C GLY A 369 60.83 35.72 21.04
N PRO A 370 61.74 35.31 20.10
CA PRO A 370 61.59 35.09 18.65
C PRO A 370 62.32 33.85 18.03
N GLY A 371 62.11 33.60 16.73
CA GLY A 371 63.03 32.85 15.82
C GLY A 371 62.75 31.34 15.63
N GLN A 372 63.16 30.68 14.52
CA GLN A 372 63.77 31.13 13.24
C GLN A 372 63.31 30.24 12.06
N ASP A 373 63.25 30.82 10.85
CA ASP A 373 63.12 30.16 9.53
C ASP A 373 64.53 29.93 8.90
N PRO A 374 64.76 29.14 7.80
CA PRO A 374 63.86 28.99 6.64
C PRO A 374 63.80 27.62 5.88
N ALA A 375 62.89 27.60 4.89
CA ALA A 375 62.64 26.69 3.76
C ALA A 375 63.78 25.87 3.10
N THR A 376 63.41 24.76 2.41
CA THR A 376 63.73 24.44 0.98
C THR A 376 63.10 23.10 0.50
N GLN A 377 62.69 23.04 -0.79
CA GLN A 377 62.39 21.83 -1.62
C GLN A 377 63.17 21.98 -2.97
N PRO A 378 63.30 20.99 -3.90
CA PRO A 378 62.66 19.65 -4.02
C PRO A 378 63.62 18.48 -4.43
N SER A 379 63.04 17.31 -4.79
CA SER A 379 63.62 16.17 -5.55
C SER A 379 64.67 15.27 -4.84
N ALA A 380 64.86 13.98 -5.19
CA ALA A 380 64.24 13.11 -6.21
C ALA A 380 64.15 11.63 -5.72
N ALA A 381 63.52 10.73 -6.50
CA ALA A 381 63.36 9.29 -6.20
C ALA A 381 64.56 8.42 -6.70
N PRO A 382 64.56 7.08 -6.51
CA PRO A 382 63.82 6.21 -7.44
C PRO A 382 63.16 4.92 -6.88
N GLU A 383 62.10 4.51 -7.58
CA GLU A 383 61.61 3.14 -7.88
C GLU A 383 61.64 1.98 -6.87
N LYS A 384 60.49 1.31 -6.77
CA LYS A 384 60.39 -0.08 -7.26
C LYS A 384 59.05 -0.42 -7.92
N SER A 385 59.16 -1.08 -9.06
CA SER A 385 58.13 -1.74 -9.88
C SER A 385 57.61 -3.04 -9.23
N SER A 386 56.55 -3.73 -9.67
CA SER A 386 55.36 -3.43 -10.51
C SER A 386 54.52 -4.72 -10.60
N ASN A 387 53.19 -4.67 -10.75
CA ASN A 387 52.42 -5.77 -11.38
C ASN A 387 50.97 -5.37 -11.69
N VAL A 388 50.55 -5.44 -12.96
CA VAL A 388 49.16 -5.21 -13.42
C VAL A 388 48.85 -5.99 -14.71
N VAL A 389 48.11 -7.10 -14.61
CA VAL A 389 47.31 -7.73 -15.69
C VAL A 389 46.18 -8.58 -15.05
N PRO A 390 45.12 -9.05 -15.74
CA PRO A 390 43.80 -8.51 -15.46
C PRO A 390 42.73 -9.53 -15.03
N LEU A 391 41.69 -9.07 -14.33
CA LEU A 391 40.50 -9.87 -14.03
C LEU A 391 39.48 -9.83 -15.18
N ALA A 392 39.82 -10.43 -16.32
CA ALA A 392 38.98 -10.45 -17.53
C ALA A 392 37.99 -11.64 -17.60
N ILE A 393 37.97 -12.53 -16.61
CA ILE A 393 37.16 -13.76 -16.60
C ILE A 393 36.02 -13.62 -15.57
N GLY A 394 34.94 -12.97 -16.00
CA GLY A 394 33.71 -12.82 -15.22
C GLY A 394 32.53 -12.39 -16.09
N GLY A 395 32.67 -11.25 -16.79
CA GLY A 395 31.62 -10.72 -17.67
C GLY A 395 31.17 -11.69 -18.78
N ALA A 396 32.09 -12.47 -19.36
CA ALA A 396 31.76 -13.43 -20.41
C ALA A 396 30.77 -14.53 -19.94
N VAL A 397 30.91 -15.02 -18.70
CA VAL A 397 30.01 -16.05 -18.15
C VAL A 397 28.63 -15.44 -17.86
N ALA A 398 28.58 -14.25 -17.27
CA ALA A 398 27.34 -13.54 -17.01
C ALA A 398 26.54 -13.26 -18.30
N VAL A 399 27.21 -12.79 -19.36
CA VAL A 399 26.59 -12.52 -20.67
C VAL A 399 26.09 -13.81 -21.34
N VAL A 400 26.84 -14.91 -21.28
CA VAL A 400 26.39 -16.20 -21.83
C VAL A 400 25.17 -16.74 -21.07
N VAL A 401 25.14 -16.64 -19.74
CA VAL A 401 23.97 -17.03 -18.94
C VAL A 401 22.75 -16.17 -19.28
N LEU A 402 22.90 -14.85 -19.40
CA LEU A 402 21.83 -13.94 -19.82
C LEU A 402 21.27 -14.30 -21.21
N LEU A 403 22.15 -14.55 -22.18
CA LEU A 403 21.75 -14.94 -23.54
C LEU A 403 21.02 -16.29 -23.57
N VAL A 404 21.46 -17.28 -22.77
CA VAL A 404 20.76 -18.56 -22.64
C VAL A 404 19.37 -18.39 -22.02
N VAL A 405 19.24 -17.58 -20.96
CA VAL A 405 17.94 -17.26 -20.33
C VAL A 405 17.00 -16.57 -21.32
N VAL A 406 17.48 -15.57 -22.06
CA VAL A 406 16.67 -14.87 -23.09
C VAL A 406 16.25 -15.84 -24.20
N VAL A 407 17.13 -16.71 -24.70
CA VAL A 407 16.80 -17.71 -25.73
C VAL A 407 15.75 -18.73 -25.23
N LEU A 408 15.82 -19.14 -23.96
CA LEU A 408 14.83 -20.02 -23.34
C LEU A 408 13.45 -19.35 -23.21
N ILE A 409 13.41 -18.08 -22.77
CA ILE A 409 12.17 -17.28 -22.68
C ILE A 409 11.54 -17.09 -24.08
N VAL A 410 12.35 -16.71 -25.08
CA VAL A 410 11.88 -16.52 -26.46
C VAL A 410 11.43 -17.83 -27.10
N ARG A 411 12.06 -18.97 -26.79
CA ARG A 411 11.57 -20.29 -27.21
C ARG A 411 10.24 -20.66 -26.55
N ARG A 412 10.11 -20.43 -25.23
CA ARG A 412 8.86 -20.69 -24.48
C ARG A 412 7.68 -19.89 -25.05
N ASN A 413 7.88 -18.61 -25.36
CA ASN A 413 6.81 -17.75 -25.90
C ASN A 413 6.53 -17.96 -27.40
N ARG A 414 7.36 -18.74 -28.13
CA ARG A 414 7.09 -19.14 -29.53
C ARG A 414 6.45 -20.52 -29.67
N GLY A 415 6.12 -21.19 -28.55
CA GLY A 415 5.57 -22.55 -28.51
C GLY A 415 4.07 -22.66 -28.21
N ALA A 416 3.27 -21.62 -28.48
CA ALA A 416 1.86 -21.55 -28.04
C ALA A 416 0.88 -21.09 -29.15
N SER A 417 0.98 -21.67 -30.34
CA SER A 417 -0.15 -21.63 -31.30
C SER A 417 -1.31 -22.44 -30.72
N ALA A 418 -2.47 -21.81 -30.51
CA ALA A 418 -3.62 -22.46 -29.88
C ALA A 418 -4.12 -23.66 -30.71
N ALA A 419 -4.22 -24.83 -30.07
CA ALA A 419 -4.91 -25.98 -30.64
C ALA A 419 -6.44 -25.76 -30.58
N PRO A 420 -7.21 -26.12 -31.62
CA PRO A 420 -8.67 -26.02 -31.59
C PRO A 420 -9.28 -26.86 -30.47
N VAL A 421 -10.18 -26.27 -29.69
CA VAL A 421 -10.94 -26.98 -28.65
C VAL A 421 -11.98 -27.89 -29.32
N PRO A 422 -12.05 -29.19 -28.98
CA PRO A 422 -13.08 -30.08 -29.52
C PRO A 422 -14.48 -29.72 -29.00
N PRO A 423 -15.55 -29.93 -29.79
CA PRO A 423 -16.91 -29.62 -29.35
C PRO A 423 -17.36 -30.53 -28.20
N PRO A 424 -18.27 -30.05 -27.33
CA PRO A 424 -18.79 -30.85 -26.21
C PRO A 424 -19.64 -32.04 -26.71
N PRO A 425 -19.69 -33.15 -25.95
CA PRO A 425 -20.48 -34.33 -26.32
C PRO A 425 -21.99 -34.05 -26.24
N LEU A 426 -22.75 -34.71 -27.11
CA LEU A 426 -24.21 -34.63 -27.15
C LEU A 426 -24.84 -35.27 -25.88
N PRO A 427 -25.90 -34.67 -25.30
CA PRO A 427 -26.61 -35.24 -24.17
C PRO A 427 -27.38 -36.52 -24.56
N LEU A 428 -27.39 -37.51 -23.67
CA LEU A 428 -28.16 -38.74 -23.84
C LEU A 428 -29.68 -38.49 -23.70
N PRO A 429 -30.55 -39.21 -24.43
CA PRO A 429 -31.99 -38.98 -24.33
C PRO A 429 -32.59 -39.49 -23.01
N GLY A 430 -33.36 -38.63 -22.34
CA GLY A 430 -34.44 -39.06 -21.44
C GLY A 430 -34.19 -39.01 -19.94
N GLN A 431 -34.23 -37.81 -19.36
CA GLN A 431 -35.04 -37.54 -18.14
C GLN A 431 -35.70 -36.17 -18.25
N GLN A 432 -36.96 -36.05 -17.82
CA GLN A 432 -37.69 -34.78 -17.77
C GLN A 432 -37.72 -34.24 -16.33
N PRO A 433 -37.32 -32.98 -16.07
CA PRO A 433 -37.68 -32.27 -14.84
C PRO A 433 -39.15 -31.80 -14.88
N PRO A 434 -39.82 -31.64 -13.74
CA PRO A 434 -41.17 -31.09 -13.67
C PRO A 434 -41.19 -29.57 -13.92
N TYR A 435 -42.38 -29.05 -14.28
CA TYR A 435 -42.63 -27.65 -14.59
C TYR A 435 -42.45 -26.72 -13.37
N GLY A 436 -41.94 -25.49 -13.60
CA GLY A 436 -42.35 -24.35 -12.77
C GLY A 436 -41.32 -23.29 -12.35
N GLN A 437 -40.65 -22.61 -13.30
CA GLN A 437 -40.34 -21.16 -13.22
C GLN A 437 -39.74 -20.65 -14.54
N ALA A 438 -39.91 -19.36 -14.84
CA ALA A 438 -39.49 -18.75 -16.11
C ALA A 438 -38.11 -18.06 -15.99
N PRO A 439 -37.21 -18.21 -16.99
CA PRO A 439 -35.89 -17.56 -16.99
C PRO A 439 -35.97 -16.07 -17.41
N PRO A 440 -34.98 -15.24 -17.02
CA PRO A 440 -34.89 -13.84 -17.43
C PRO A 440 -34.49 -13.67 -18.91
N PRO A 441 -34.76 -12.50 -19.53
CA PRO A 441 -34.39 -12.22 -20.92
C PRO A 441 -32.87 -12.05 -21.11
N PRO A 442 -32.32 -12.37 -22.30
CA PRO A 442 -30.88 -12.33 -22.57
C PRO A 442 -30.34 -10.91 -22.84
N PRO A 443 -29.03 -10.67 -22.65
CA PRO A 443 -28.39 -9.41 -23.02
C PRO A 443 -28.25 -9.26 -24.54
N TYR A 444 -28.40 -8.03 -25.04
CA TYR A 444 -28.23 -7.72 -26.46
C TYR A 444 -26.76 -7.72 -26.89
N GLY A 445 -26.46 -8.43 -27.98
CA GLY A 445 -25.15 -8.46 -28.63
C GLY A 445 -25.23 -8.02 -30.10
N GLN A 446 -24.37 -7.05 -30.44
CA GLN A 446 -23.87 -6.66 -31.78
C GLN A 446 -24.69 -6.99 -33.05
N GLN A 447 -25.02 -5.94 -33.82
CA GLN A 447 -25.24 -6.06 -35.28
C GLN A 447 -24.47 -4.99 -36.07
N SER A 448 -23.90 -5.46 -37.18
CA SER A 448 -23.30 -4.78 -38.34
C SER A 448 -23.59 -3.28 -38.60
N GLN A 449 -22.54 -2.53 -38.97
CA GLN A 449 -22.63 -1.31 -39.80
C GLN A 449 -22.88 -1.70 -41.29
N GLN A 450 -23.01 -0.88 -42.35
CA GLN A 450 -22.74 0.53 -42.76
C GLN A 450 -23.67 0.83 -44.00
N PRO A 451 -23.62 1.98 -44.73
CA PRO A 451 -23.28 3.38 -44.43
C PRO A 451 -24.32 4.43 -44.99
N TYR A 452 -23.98 5.73 -44.94
CA TYR A 452 -24.59 6.91 -45.64
C TYR A 452 -25.94 7.50 -45.16
N GLY A 453 -26.06 8.85 -45.22
CA GLY A 453 -27.33 9.60 -45.10
C GLY A 453 -27.19 11.07 -44.62
N GLN A 454 -27.10 12.02 -45.55
CA GLN A 454 -26.80 13.46 -45.35
C GLN A 454 -27.72 14.26 -44.38
N GLN A 455 -27.18 15.31 -43.73
CA GLN A 455 -27.94 16.44 -43.15
C GLN A 455 -28.15 17.57 -44.17
N PRO A 456 -29.25 18.35 -44.08
CA PRO A 456 -29.13 19.81 -43.91
C PRO A 456 -30.21 20.39 -42.94
N PRO A 457 -30.60 21.70 -42.89
CA PRO A 457 -30.01 22.60 -41.89
C PRO A 457 -30.98 23.51 -41.07
N TYR A 458 -30.42 24.15 -40.04
CA TYR A 458 -30.84 25.34 -39.26
C TYR A 458 -32.24 25.99 -39.39
N ALA A 459 -32.82 26.33 -38.22
CA ALA A 459 -33.74 27.46 -38.00
C ALA A 459 -33.30 28.24 -36.72
N GLN A 460 -33.72 29.50 -36.55
CA GLN A 460 -33.08 30.47 -35.64
C GLN A 460 -33.91 30.94 -34.43
N GLN A 461 -33.21 31.48 -33.41
CA GLN A 461 -33.66 32.24 -32.22
C GLN A 461 -33.49 33.78 -32.45
N PRO A 462 -33.66 34.73 -31.49
CA PRO A 462 -34.07 34.69 -30.05
C PRO A 462 -35.40 35.52 -29.86
N PRO A 463 -35.63 36.58 -29.03
CA PRO A 463 -34.96 37.11 -27.80
C PRO A 463 -35.83 37.74 -26.65
N TYR A 464 -35.18 37.94 -25.50
CA TYR A 464 -35.33 38.97 -24.41
C TYR A 464 -36.64 39.28 -23.65
N GLY A 465 -36.54 39.44 -22.30
CA GLY A 465 -37.46 40.34 -21.56
C GLY A 465 -37.56 40.36 -20.00
N GLN A 466 -36.51 40.72 -19.25
CA GLN A 466 -36.55 41.43 -17.92
C GLN A 466 -37.18 40.83 -16.63
N GLN A 467 -36.79 41.41 -15.47
CA GLN A 467 -37.30 41.18 -14.09
C GLN A 467 -38.01 42.42 -13.50
N PRO A 468 -38.71 42.29 -12.36
CA PRO A 468 -38.65 43.32 -11.29
C PRO A 468 -38.53 42.75 -9.83
N PRO A 469 -38.22 43.58 -8.80
CA PRO A 469 -37.85 43.09 -7.45
C PRO A 469 -38.71 43.57 -6.24
N TYR A 470 -38.55 42.88 -5.10
CA TYR A 470 -38.82 43.24 -3.68
C TYR A 470 -40.18 43.83 -3.21
N GLY A 471 -40.67 43.30 -2.07
CA GLY A 471 -41.72 43.86 -1.20
C GLY A 471 -41.55 43.37 0.25
N GLN A 472 -42.10 44.08 1.25
CA GLN A 472 -41.82 43.85 2.69
C GLN A 472 -43.06 43.60 3.57
N GLN A 473 -42.89 42.73 4.57
CA GLN A 473 -43.62 42.57 5.85
C GLN A 473 -45.15 42.33 5.82
N PRO A 474 -45.70 41.72 6.89
CA PRO A 474 -46.22 42.51 8.01
C PRO A 474 -45.82 41.99 9.41
N TYR A 475 -45.94 42.87 10.42
CA TYR A 475 -45.81 42.53 11.86
C TYR A 475 -47.12 41.95 12.43
N GLY A 476 -46.99 41.16 13.50
CA GLY A 476 -48.05 40.27 13.99
C GLY A 476 -49.17 40.86 14.85
N GLN A 477 -49.97 39.95 15.43
CA GLN A 477 -50.76 40.14 16.65
C GLN A 477 -50.71 38.86 17.50
N GLN A 478 -50.94 38.98 18.81
CA GLN A 478 -50.95 37.87 19.76
C GLN A 478 -52.36 37.25 19.91
N PRO A 479 -52.49 35.94 20.14
CA PRO A 479 -53.74 35.34 20.59
C PRO A 479 -53.97 35.57 22.10
N PRO A 480 -55.23 35.69 22.57
CA PRO A 480 -55.56 35.82 24.00
C PRO A 480 -55.52 34.46 24.75
N PRO A 481 -55.38 34.46 26.09
CA PRO A 481 -55.23 33.23 26.88
C PRO A 481 -56.54 32.68 27.47
N GLY A 482 -56.58 31.36 27.68
CA GLY A 482 -57.45 30.71 28.68
C GLY A 482 -58.50 29.73 28.14
N GLY A 483 -58.54 28.52 28.70
CA GLY A 483 -59.60 27.52 28.44
C GLY A 483 -59.09 26.08 28.43
N ASN A 484 -59.08 25.40 29.58
CA ASN A 484 -58.85 23.95 29.69
C ASN A 484 -60.17 23.23 29.98
N PRO A 485 -60.61 22.30 29.12
CA PRO A 485 -61.63 21.32 29.48
C PRO A 485 -61.24 19.87 29.14
N TYR A 486 -61.45 18.96 30.11
CA TYR A 486 -61.30 17.49 30.04
C TYR A 486 -59.83 17.00 29.91
N ALA A 487 -59.22 16.29 30.86
CA ALA A 487 -59.73 15.54 32.03
C ALA A 487 -60.70 14.41 31.65
N GLY A 488 -60.14 13.20 31.52
CA GLY A 488 -60.77 11.94 31.12
C GLY A 488 -59.70 10.88 30.96
#